data_AF-A0A1H6KXS5-F1
#
_entry.id   AF-A0A1H6KXS5-F1
#
_cell.length_a   1.000
_cell.length_b   1.000
_cell.length_c   1.000
_cell.angle_alpha   90.00
_cell.angle_beta   90.00
_cell.angle_gamma   90.00
#
_symmetry.space_group_name_H-M   'P 1'
#
loop_
_entity.id
_entity.type
_entity.pdbx_description
1 polymer ?
#
loop_
_entity_poly.entity_id
_entity_poly.type
_entity_poly.pdbx_seq_one_letter_code
_entity_poly.pdbx_strand_id
1 'polypeptide(L)'
;MHLLANISTQKFKIVVLTLVFLFPILMAIVGSAVSTIYLLLFILGVIYIQRLAPILSAQEKTVLIGFTAVFFIYLLGMVNSDDIYNGFKKLGKFSYFLFSAPVFILFKYYQQSMLRAFYIGTTLSGFILLIYLLLNSGSTGAYHSIMYGDFSMLIVGVNILLSLLTNFNKTDKVLLILSALSALSASLIVGAKGAWVALPLLFLIFLYLLITKKELRLTIMAICIGIVLTIGITINAFPGQTIDRFNIAITNTTQFADNEHDNKKQPAGTASERFIFWKAAINTARKHPFFGSGSGDFGLELKRFITAYPRYNVIGDGYKSAHNIFFEWLALFGIIGFLVLMVSVFLLPLKFFFQTIKNNPEKSWAGLVGIWIILSSMVFGLTETWIVRSAPNGVYMFFVLSLMAFSVSNTRSTN
;
A
#
# COMPACT_ATOMS: atom_id res chain seq x y z
N MET A 1 15.97 8.47 -40.96
CA MET A 1 16.27 8.57 -39.51
C MET A 1 15.04 8.90 -38.66
N HIS A 2 14.18 9.87 -39.04
CA HIS A 2 12.93 10.21 -38.32
C HIS A 2 11.91 9.06 -38.21
N LEU A 3 11.73 8.24 -39.25
CA LEU A 3 10.81 7.10 -39.25
C LEU A 3 11.20 6.02 -38.21
N LEU A 4 12.49 5.70 -38.09
CA LEU A 4 13.01 4.74 -37.12
C LEU A 4 12.89 5.25 -35.67
N ALA A 5 13.11 6.54 -35.44
CA ALA A 5 12.92 7.18 -34.14
C ALA A 5 11.44 7.18 -33.70
N ASN A 6 10.51 7.33 -34.65
CA ASN A 6 9.08 7.32 -34.37
C ASN A 6 8.56 5.90 -34.04
N ILE A 7 9.00 4.89 -34.81
CA ILE A 7 8.68 3.47 -34.55
C ILE A 7 9.20 3.02 -33.18
N SER A 8 10.42 3.42 -32.82
CA SER A 8 11.01 3.12 -31.52
C SER A 8 10.15 3.70 -30.38
N THR A 9 9.76 4.97 -30.48
CA THR A 9 8.96 5.67 -29.46
C THR A 9 7.56 5.06 -29.28
N GLN A 10 6.94 4.58 -30.36
CA GLN A 10 5.65 3.90 -30.29
C GLN A 10 5.76 2.52 -29.61
N LYS A 11 6.79 1.73 -29.93
CA LYS A 11 7.04 0.44 -29.25
C LYS A 11 7.26 0.64 -27.75
N PHE A 12 8.05 1.63 -27.35
CA PHE A 12 8.27 1.94 -25.93
C PHE A 12 6.98 2.33 -25.21
N LYS A 13 6.16 3.19 -25.82
CA LYS A 13 4.84 3.54 -25.27
C LYS A 13 3.99 2.29 -25.02
N ILE A 14 3.93 1.37 -25.98
CA ILE A 14 3.15 0.13 -25.83
C ILE A 14 3.65 -0.68 -24.64
N VAL A 15 4.97 -0.87 -24.50
CA VAL A 15 5.54 -1.62 -23.37
C VAL A 15 5.17 -0.99 -22.03
N VAL A 16 5.28 0.33 -21.89
CA VAL A 16 4.90 1.04 -20.65
C VAL A 16 3.42 0.82 -20.33
N LEU A 17 2.54 0.97 -21.32
CA LEU A 17 1.10 0.77 -21.13
C LEU A 17 0.77 -0.68 -20.76
N THR A 18 1.43 -1.65 -21.37
CA THR A 18 1.28 -3.07 -21.00
C THR A 18 1.71 -3.32 -19.56
N LEU A 19 2.84 -2.76 -19.13
CA LEU A 19 3.32 -2.90 -17.75
C LEU A 19 2.35 -2.26 -16.75
N VAL A 20 1.82 -1.07 -17.04
CA VAL A 20 0.82 -0.40 -16.20
C VAL A 20 -0.48 -1.19 -16.12
N PHE A 21 -0.92 -1.77 -17.24
CA PHE A 21 -2.11 -2.62 -17.30
C PHE A 21 -1.93 -3.92 -16.49
N LEU A 22 -0.79 -4.60 -16.64
CA LEU A 22 -0.50 -5.86 -15.97
C LEU A 22 -0.23 -5.72 -14.48
N PHE A 23 0.29 -4.57 -14.03
CA PHE A 23 0.69 -4.36 -12.64
C PHE A 23 -0.43 -4.70 -11.63
N PRO A 24 -1.61 -4.04 -11.65
CA PRO A 24 -2.67 -4.32 -10.68
C PRO A 24 -3.23 -5.74 -10.82
N ILE A 25 -3.16 -6.36 -12.01
CA ILE A 25 -3.64 -7.72 -12.24
C ILE A 25 -2.73 -8.73 -11.54
N LEU A 26 -1.42 -8.57 -11.67
CA LEU A 26 -0.44 -9.54 -11.19
C LEU A 26 0.03 -9.31 -9.76
N MET A 27 -0.20 -8.11 -9.18
CA MET A 27 0.40 -7.69 -7.91
C MET A 27 0.12 -8.62 -6.73
N ALA A 28 -1.03 -9.30 -6.71
CA ALA A 28 -1.44 -10.19 -5.62
C ALA A 28 -1.21 -11.69 -5.91
N ILE A 29 -0.99 -12.04 -7.19
CA ILE A 29 -1.01 -13.44 -7.65
C ILE A 29 0.41 -13.95 -7.87
N VAL A 30 1.28 -13.10 -8.42
CA VAL A 30 2.63 -13.49 -8.84
C VAL A 30 3.67 -12.83 -7.94
N GLY A 31 4.46 -13.65 -7.24
CA GLY A 31 5.38 -13.21 -6.17
C GLY A 31 6.48 -12.24 -6.61
N SER A 32 6.92 -12.32 -7.87
CA SER A 32 7.95 -11.44 -8.42
C SER A 32 7.40 -10.33 -9.32
N ALA A 33 6.09 -10.32 -9.63
CA ALA A 33 5.54 -9.41 -10.63
C ALA A 33 5.74 -7.93 -10.25
N VAL A 34 5.49 -7.58 -8.99
CA VAL A 34 5.65 -6.19 -8.52
C VAL A 34 7.09 -5.71 -8.68
N SER A 35 8.07 -6.48 -8.23
CA SER A 35 9.50 -6.14 -8.39
C SER A 35 9.92 -6.08 -9.84
N THR A 36 9.53 -7.07 -10.65
CA THR A 36 9.93 -7.15 -12.06
C THR A 36 9.34 -6.00 -12.86
N ILE A 37 8.04 -5.73 -12.72
CA ILE A 37 7.39 -4.64 -13.44
C ILE A 37 7.95 -3.30 -13.02
N TYR A 38 8.13 -3.06 -11.71
CA TYR A 38 8.70 -1.81 -11.22
C TYR A 38 10.13 -1.57 -11.72
N LEU A 39 10.97 -2.62 -11.72
CA LEU A 39 12.33 -2.55 -12.26
C LEU A 39 12.34 -2.24 -13.77
N LEU A 40 11.46 -2.88 -14.55
CA LEU A 40 11.33 -2.60 -15.98
C LEU A 40 10.88 -1.15 -16.23
N LEU A 41 9.91 -0.64 -15.46
CA LEU A 41 9.48 0.75 -15.52
C LEU A 41 10.62 1.72 -15.16
N PHE A 42 11.45 1.38 -14.17
CA PHE A 42 12.63 2.16 -13.82
C PHE A 42 13.65 2.18 -14.97
N ILE A 43 14.02 1.02 -15.53
CA ILE A 43 14.97 0.92 -16.65
C ILE A 43 14.47 1.75 -17.83
N LEU A 44 13.19 1.63 -18.20
CA LEU A 44 12.57 2.42 -19.25
C LEU A 44 12.60 3.92 -18.94
N GLY A 45 12.32 4.29 -17.69
CA GLY A 45 12.38 5.67 -17.22
C GLY A 45 13.77 6.28 -17.34
N VAL A 46 14.82 5.53 -16.96
CA VAL A 46 16.23 5.96 -17.07
C VAL A 46 16.64 6.13 -18.54
N ILE A 47 16.31 5.17 -19.40
CA ILE A 47 16.65 5.23 -20.84
C ILE A 47 16.04 6.49 -21.48
N TYR A 48 14.83 6.87 -21.07
CA TYR A 48 14.13 8.01 -21.64
C TYR A 48 14.38 9.34 -20.93
N ILE A 49 14.95 9.36 -19.71
CA ILE A 49 15.07 10.59 -18.91
C ILE A 49 15.78 11.73 -19.67
N GLN A 50 16.78 11.39 -20.48
CA GLN A 50 17.55 12.34 -21.30
C GLN A 50 16.73 12.96 -22.43
N ARG A 51 15.70 12.25 -22.93
CA ARG A 51 14.79 12.73 -23.98
C ARG A 51 13.56 13.43 -23.42
N LEU A 52 13.26 13.23 -22.13
CA LEU A 52 12.01 13.66 -21.51
C LEU A 52 12.07 15.05 -20.89
N ALA A 53 13.27 15.64 -20.72
CA ALA A 53 13.55 16.96 -20.13
C ALA A 53 12.42 17.51 -19.22
N PRO A 54 12.03 16.79 -18.16
CA PRO A 54 10.76 17.04 -17.48
C PRO A 54 10.89 18.26 -16.57
N ILE A 55 9.99 19.22 -16.74
CA ILE A 55 9.82 20.29 -15.77
C ILE A 55 9.04 19.73 -14.58
N LEU A 56 9.73 19.58 -13.46
CA LEU A 56 9.12 19.15 -12.20
C LEU A 56 8.73 20.36 -11.35
N SER A 57 7.51 20.35 -10.83
CA SER A 57 7.06 21.36 -9.87
C SER A 57 7.80 21.20 -8.54
N ALA A 58 7.82 22.27 -7.72
CA ALA A 58 8.44 22.20 -6.40
C ALA A 58 7.80 21.11 -5.51
N GLN A 59 6.48 20.90 -5.64
CA GLN A 59 5.75 19.88 -4.88
C GLN A 59 6.16 18.46 -5.31
N GLU A 60 6.26 18.21 -6.63
CA GLU A 60 6.73 16.92 -7.16
C GLU A 60 8.16 16.62 -6.69
N LYS A 61 9.07 17.59 -6.81
CA LYS A 61 10.46 17.45 -6.34
C LYS A 61 10.52 17.13 -4.85
N THR A 62 9.71 17.82 -4.02
CA THR A 62 9.70 17.63 -2.57
C THR A 62 9.30 16.19 -2.20
N VAL A 63 8.26 15.64 -2.85
CA VAL A 63 7.83 14.25 -2.61
C VAL A 63 8.92 13.25 -3.01
N LEU A 64 9.53 13.43 -4.19
CA LEU A 64 10.59 12.53 -4.69
C LEU A 64 11.87 12.58 -3.83
N ILE A 65 12.24 13.77 -3.34
CA ILE A 65 13.35 13.93 -2.38
C ILE A 65 13.02 13.22 -1.07
N GLY A 66 11.78 13.38 -0.57
CA GLY A 66 11.30 12.65 0.61
C GLY A 66 11.44 11.15 0.44
N PHE A 67 10.95 10.57 -0.66
CA PHE A 67 11.14 9.15 -0.94
C PHE A 67 12.62 8.75 -0.94
N THR A 68 13.47 9.53 -1.61
CA THR A 68 14.91 9.28 -1.60
C THR A 68 15.51 9.30 -0.18
N ALA A 69 15.04 10.19 0.69
CA ALA A 69 15.48 10.25 2.09
C ALA A 69 15.16 8.96 2.87
N VAL A 70 14.07 8.26 2.56
CA VAL A 70 13.74 6.95 3.19
C VAL A 70 14.83 5.91 2.91
N PHE A 71 15.36 5.86 1.69
CA PHE A 71 16.45 4.97 1.33
C PHE A 71 17.72 5.28 2.13
N PHE A 72 18.07 6.57 2.27
CA PHE A 72 19.24 6.97 3.02
C PHE A 72 19.11 6.78 4.53
N ILE A 73 17.93 6.98 5.11
CA ILE A 73 17.67 6.61 6.52
C ILE A 73 17.85 5.11 6.73
N TYR A 74 17.35 4.29 5.80
CA TYR A 74 17.55 2.84 5.88
C TYR A 74 19.05 2.47 5.85
N LEU A 75 19.81 3.11 4.95
CA LEU A 75 21.25 2.92 4.83
C LEU A 75 22.00 3.40 6.08
N LEU A 76 21.64 4.55 6.65
CA LEU A 76 22.21 5.05 7.89
C LEU A 76 21.98 4.10 9.05
N GLY A 77 20.79 3.48 9.14
CA GLY A 77 20.51 2.45 10.14
C GLY A 77 21.38 1.19 10.01
N MET A 78 22.04 0.95 8.86
CA MET A 78 23.02 -0.15 8.76
C MET A 78 24.29 0.13 9.55
N VAL A 79 24.65 1.40 9.75
CA VAL A 79 25.87 1.78 10.49
C VAL A 79 25.78 1.35 11.96
N ASN A 80 24.57 1.38 12.53
CA ASN A 80 24.32 1.00 13.91
C ASN A 80 23.92 -0.48 14.10
N SER A 81 23.81 -1.25 13.00
CA SER A 81 23.22 -2.59 13.04
C SER A 81 24.24 -3.65 13.47
N ASP A 82 23.90 -4.43 14.50
CA ASP A 82 24.61 -5.64 14.89
C ASP A 82 24.45 -6.75 13.82
N ASP A 83 23.30 -6.83 13.15
CA ASP A 83 22.95 -7.82 12.12
C ASP A 83 22.96 -7.21 10.70
N ILE A 84 24.14 -6.76 10.28
CA ILE A 84 24.36 -6.13 8.96
C ILE A 84 23.87 -7.03 7.82
N TYR A 85 24.04 -8.35 7.94
CA TYR A 85 23.60 -9.32 6.92
C TYR A 85 22.09 -9.26 6.68
N ASN A 86 21.27 -9.30 7.75
CA ASN A 86 19.83 -9.17 7.60
C ASN A 86 19.41 -7.78 7.12
N GLY A 87 20.11 -6.72 7.54
CA GLY A 87 19.92 -5.37 7.01
C GLY A 87 20.16 -5.30 5.49
N PHE A 88 21.29 -5.81 5.02
CA PHE A 88 21.64 -5.82 3.59
C PHE A 88 20.63 -6.62 2.76
N LYS A 89 20.15 -7.78 3.25
CA LYS A 89 19.12 -8.59 2.57
C LYS A 89 17.80 -7.82 2.36
N LYS A 90 17.47 -6.87 3.22
CA LYS A 90 16.26 -6.03 3.13
C LYS A 90 16.50 -4.76 2.29
N LEU A 91 17.74 -4.30 2.09
CA LEU A 91 18.10 -3.07 1.36
C LEU A 91 17.47 -2.97 -0.04
N GLY A 92 17.49 -4.08 -0.80
CA GLY A 92 16.91 -4.12 -2.15
C GLY A 92 15.43 -3.73 -2.20
N LYS A 93 14.70 -3.91 -1.08
CA LYS A 93 13.28 -3.56 -0.97
C LYS A 93 13.05 -2.05 -0.80
N PHE A 94 14.08 -1.26 -0.49
CA PHE A 94 14.00 0.20 -0.42
C PHE A 94 14.39 0.88 -1.73
N SER A 95 14.93 0.12 -2.69
CA SER A 95 15.29 0.63 -4.02
C SER A 95 14.09 1.26 -4.74
N TYR A 96 12.86 0.81 -4.47
CA TYR A 96 11.64 1.44 -5.00
C TYR A 96 11.55 2.94 -4.68
N PHE A 97 11.98 3.35 -3.48
CA PHE A 97 11.97 4.77 -3.10
C PHE A 97 13.05 5.56 -3.84
N LEU A 98 14.24 4.98 -4.00
CA LEU A 98 15.35 5.58 -4.75
C LEU A 98 15.03 5.72 -6.25
N PHE A 99 14.36 4.72 -6.82
CA PHE A 99 13.99 4.64 -8.23
C PHE A 99 12.71 5.41 -8.58
N SER A 100 12.12 6.09 -7.60
CA SER A 100 10.85 6.79 -7.76
C SER A 100 10.88 7.89 -8.81
N ALA A 101 11.97 8.66 -8.93
CA ALA A 101 12.04 9.79 -9.84
C ALA A 101 12.00 9.38 -11.33
N PRO A 102 12.82 8.43 -11.84
CA PRO A 102 12.70 7.98 -13.22
C PRO A 102 11.33 7.36 -13.56
N VAL A 103 10.75 6.59 -12.63
CA VAL A 103 9.41 6.00 -12.81
C VAL A 103 8.34 7.10 -12.89
N PHE A 104 8.40 8.09 -11.99
CA PHE A 104 7.48 9.22 -12.01
C PHE A 104 7.55 10.02 -13.30
N ILE A 105 8.77 10.32 -13.77
CA ILE A 105 8.99 11.06 -15.02
C ILE A 105 8.38 10.32 -16.21
N LEU A 106 8.57 9.00 -16.26
CA LEU A 106 7.98 8.14 -17.28
C LEU A 106 6.44 8.19 -17.24
N PHE A 107 5.85 8.07 -16.06
CA PHE A 107 4.40 8.15 -15.86
C PHE A 107 3.83 9.52 -16.23
N LYS A 108 4.51 10.59 -15.81
CA LYS A 108 4.13 11.97 -16.13
C LYS A 108 4.12 12.21 -17.63
N TYR A 109 5.08 11.64 -18.36
CA TYR A 109 5.13 11.78 -19.82
C TYR A 109 3.99 11.05 -20.54
N TYR A 110 3.63 9.84 -20.09
CA TYR A 110 2.59 9.01 -20.71
C TYR A 110 1.20 9.11 -20.05
N GLN A 111 1.01 10.05 -19.11
CA GLN A 111 -0.15 10.13 -18.21
C GLN A 111 -1.52 9.93 -18.90
N GLN A 112 -1.74 10.56 -20.07
CA GLN A 112 -3.03 10.49 -20.75
C GLN A 112 -3.34 9.10 -21.30
N SER A 113 -2.34 8.45 -21.90
CA SER A 113 -2.50 7.08 -22.42
C SER A 113 -2.51 6.06 -21.29
N MET A 114 -1.78 6.35 -20.21
CA MET A 114 -1.65 5.48 -19.05
C MET A 114 -2.95 5.34 -18.27
N LEU A 115 -3.79 6.39 -18.22
CA LEU A 115 -5.07 6.32 -17.49
C LEU A 115 -5.94 5.16 -17.96
N ARG A 116 -6.03 4.93 -19.28
CA ARG A 116 -6.80 3.83 -19.84
C ARG A 116 -6.26 2.47 -19.45
N ALA A 117 -4.95 2.26 -19.58
CA ALA A 117 -4.30 1.02 -19.16
C ALA A 117 -4.49 0.77 -17.65
N PHE A 118 -4.37 1.82 -16.84
CA PHE A 118 -4.51 1.78 -15.39
C PHE A 118 -5.92 1.36 -14.95
N TYR A 119 -6.98 2.05 -15.40
CA TYR A 119 -8.33 1.73 -14.92
C TYR A 119 -8.82 0.37 -15.42
N ILE A 120 -8.44 -0.05 -16.63
CA ILE A 120 -8.79 -1.39 -17.12
C ILE A 120 -8.05 -2.44 -16.28
N GLY A 121 -6.77 -2.22 -15.99
CA GLY A 121 -5.98 -3.10 -15.14
C GLY A 121 -6.56 -3.25 -13.73
N THR A 122 -6.95 -2.15 -13.07
CA THR A 122 -7.56 -2.21 -11.73
C THR A 122 -8.96 -2.82 -11.76
N THR A 123 -9.72 -2.61 -12.84
CA THR A 123 -11.02 -3.25 -13.05
C THR A 123 -10.87 -4.77 -13.18
N LEU A 124 -9.93 -5.25 -14.00
CA LEU A 124 -9.70 -6.69 -14.13
C LEU A 124 -9.15 -7.31 -12.84
N SER A 125 -8.26 -6.58 -12.15
CA SER A 125 -7.70 -7.02 -10.86
C SER A 125 -8.78 -7.41 -9.86
N GLY A 126 -9.83 -6.59 -9.66
CA GLY A 126 -10.87 -6.90 -8.68
C GLY A 126 -11.65 -8.18 -8.97
N PHE A 127 -11.94 -8.49 -10.23
CA PHE A 127 -12.55 -9.76 -10.62
C PHE A 127 -11.59 -10.93 -10.44
N ILE A 128 -10.35 -10.78 -10.91
CA ILE A 128 -9.35 -11.85 -10.85
C ILE A 128 -9.02 -12.20 -9.39
N LEU A 129 -8.98 -11.23 -8.49
CA LEU A 129 -8.75 -11.46 -7.06
C LEU A 129 -9.82 -12.38 -6.45
N LEU A 130 -11.09 -12.23 -6.82
CA LEU A 130 -12.14 -13.13 -6.34
C LEU A 130 -12.07 -14.49 -7.03
N ILE A 131 -11.99 -14.50 -8.37
CA ILE A 131 -11.97 -15.74 -9.16
C ILE A 131 -10.80 -16.62 -8.75
N TYR A 132 -9.60 -16.05 -8.63
CA TYR A 132 -8.41 -16.79 -8.23
C TYR A 132 -8.59 -17.42 -6.85
N LEU A 133 -9.13 -16.67 -5.89
CA LEU A 133 -9.36 -17.16 -4.54
C LEU A 133 -10.35 -18.33 -4.50
N LEU A 134 -11.45 -18.22 -5.26
CA LEU A 134 -12.48 -19.26 -5.34
C LEU A 134 -11.94 -20.53 -6.01
N LEU A 135 -11.20 -20.39 -7.10
CA LEU A 135 -10.62 -21.52 -7.84
C LEU A 135 -9.53 -22.26 -7.05
N ASN A 136 -8.86 -21.58 -6.11
CA ASN A 136 -7.78 -22.17 -5.31
C ASN A 136 -8.20 -22.41 -3.84
N SER A 137 -9.50 -22.62 -3.59
CA SER A 137 -10.04 -22.98 -2.27
C SER A 137 -9.60 -22.06 -1.13
N GLY A 138 -9.52 -20.75 -1.38
CA GLY A 138 -9.09 -19.76 -0.39
C GLY A 138 -7.58 -19.54 -0.29
N SER A 139 -6.78 -20.19 -1.14
CA SER A 139 -5.34 -19.95 -1.23
C SER A 139 -5.05 -18.58 -1.84
N THR A 140 -4.15 -17.83 -1.21
CA THR A 140 -3.86 -16.41 -1.50
C THR A 140 -2.69 -16.21 -2.47
N GLY A 141 -2.44 -17.21 -3.32
CA GLY A 141 -1.40 -17.17 -4.35
C GLY A 141 -0.01 -17.03 -3.76
N ALA A 142 0.77 -16.08 -4.29
CA ALA A 142 2.17 -15.93 -3.89
C ALA A 142 2.39 -15.25 -2.52
N TYR A 143 1.35 -14.70 -1.89
CA TYR A 143 1.47 -13.98 -0.62
C TYR A 143 0.57 -14.54 0.46
N HIS A 144 0.89 -14.22 1.72
CA HIS A 144 0.03 -14.55 2.85
C HIS A 144 -1.30 -13.77 2.78
N SER A 145 -2.35 -14.37 3.35
CA SER A 145 -3.72 -13.88 3.39
C SER A 145 -3.87 -12.37 3.65
N ILE A 146 -3.15 -11.83 4.63
CA ILE A 146 -3.23 -10.42 5.00
C ILE A 146 -2.86 -9.50 3.83
N MET A 147 -1.71 -9.71 3.18
CA MET A 147 -1.28 -8.88 2.04
C MET A 147 -2.25 -8.97 0.86
N TYR A 148 -2.80 -10.16 0.60
CA TYR A 148 -3.79 -10.35 -0.45
C TYR A 148 -5.06 -9.53 -0.17
N GLY A 149 -5.53 -9.55 1.07
CA GLY A 149 -6.68 -8.78 1.50
C GLY A 149 -6.45 -7.28 1.53
N ASP A 150 -5.24 -6.82 1.87
CA ASP A 150 -4.83 -5.41 1.80
C ASP A 150 -4.87 -4.91 0.34
N PHE A 151 -4.29 -5.68 -0.59
CA PHE A 151 -4.33 -5.35 -2.03
C PHE A 151 -5.75 -5.33 -2.59
N SER A 152 -6.57 -6.28 -2.17
CA SER A 152 -7.98 -6.31 -2.56
C SER A 152 -8.71 -5.07 -2.05
N MET A 153 -8.49 -4.67 -0.79
CA MET A 153 -9.09 -3.47 -0.22
C MET A 153 -8.64 -2.20 -0.96
N LEU A 154 -7.36 -2.08 -1.35
CA LEU A 154 -6.93 -0.94 -2.19
C LEU A 154 -7.75 -0.84 -3.48
N ILE A 155 -7.96 -1.96 -4.17
CA ILE A 155 -8.76 -2.03 -5.39
C ILE A 155 -10.22 -1.62 -5.15
N VAL A 156 -10.81 -1.97 -4.00
CA VAL A 156 -12.17 -1.52 -3.62
C VAL A 156 -12.29 -0.01 -3.72
N GLY A 157 -11.46 0.73 -2.97
CA GLY A 157 -11.57 2.19 -2.96
C GLY A 157 -11.10 2.85 -4.25
N VAL A 158 -10.07 2.31 -4.92
CA VAL A 158 -9.63 2.82 -6.24
C VAL A 158 -10.78 2.74 -7.24
N ASN A 159 -11.40 1.57 -7.40
CA ASN A 159 -12.41 1.39 -8.44
C ASN A 159 -13.73 2.12 -8.12
N ILE A 160 -14.15 2.15 -6.84
CA ILE A 160 -15.31 2.95 -6.41
C ILE A 160 -15.09 4.44 -6.71
N LEU A 161 -13.95 5.00 -6.31
CA LEU A 161 -13.68 6.43 -6.49
C LEU A 161 -13.47 6.79 -7.97
N LEU A 162 -12.87 5.91 -8.77
CA LEU A 162 -12.81 6.09 -10.23
C LEU A 162 -14.22 6.11 -10.84
N SER A 163 -15.10 5.18 -10.45
CA SER A 163 -16.48 5.13 -10.96
C SER A 163 -17.27 6.41 -10.63
N LEU A 164 -17.11 6.92 -9.41
CA LEU A 164 -17.80 8.13 -8.96
C LEU A 164 -17.27 9.41 -9.61
N LEU A 165 -15.95 9.55 -9.75
CA LEU A 165 -15.31 10.86 -9.95
C LEU A 165 -14.76 11.09 -11.36
N THR A 166 -14.70 10.07 -12.20
CA THR A 166 -14.24 10.20 -13.59
C THR A 166 -15.41 10.32 -14.57
N ASN A 167 -15.14 10.86 -15.76
CA ASN A 167 -16.10 11.01 -16.85
C ASN A 167 -16.17 9.78 -17.76
N PHE A 168 -15.93 8.57 -17.22
CA PHE A 168 -16.05 7.34 -17.99
C PHE A 168 -17.50 7.05 -18.37
N ASN A 169 -17.69 6.23 -19.41
CA ASN A 169 -19.02 5.81 -19.85
C ASN A 169 -19.72 4.96 -18.77
N LYS A 170 -21.05 4.80 -18.89
CA LYS A 170 -21.85 4.08 -17.90
C LYS A 170 -21.39 2.63 -17.70
N THR A 171 -21.02 1.95 -18.79
CA THR A 171 -20.55 0.56 -18.75
C THR A 171 -19.28 0.41 -17.92
N ASP A 172 -18.28 1.27 -18.16
CA ASP A 172 -17.01 1.26 -17.41
C ASP A 172 -17.23 1.55 -15.92
N LYS A 173 -18.13 2.50 -15.60
CA LYS A 173 -18.49 2.82 -14.20
C LYS A 173 -19.13 1.63 -13.49
N VAL A 174 -20.01 0.89 -14.17
CA VAL A 174 -20.64 -0.31 -13.62
C VAL A 174 -19.61 -1.42 -13.44
N LEU A 175 -18.73 -1.66 -14.43
CA LEU A 175 -17.67 -2.67 -14.32
C LEU A 175 -16.69 -2.37 -13.18
N LEU A 176 -16.33 -1.11 -12.97
CA LEU A 176 -15.53 -0.68 -11.83
C LEU A 176 -16.21 -1.00 -10.49
N ILE A 177 -17.51 -0.73 -10.36
CA ILE A 177 -18.26 -1.05 -9.13
C ILE A 177 -18.30 -2.56 -8.91
N LEU A 178 -18.66 -3.35 -9.93
CA LEU A 178 -18.71 -4.82 -9.82
C LEU A 178 -17.34 -5.42 -9.48
N SER A 179 -16.27 -4.85 -10.06
CA SER A 179 -14.89 -5.21 -9.74
C SER A 179 -14.55 -4.88 -8.28
N ALA A 180 -14.94 -3.70 -7.79
CA ALA A 180 -14.73 -3.32 -6.40
C ALA A 180 -15.47 -4.26 -5.43
N LEU A 181 -16.72 -4.62 -5.72
CA LEU A 181 -17.47 -5.57 -4.89
C LEU A 181 -16.85 -6.97 -4.92
N SER A 182 -16.32 -7.41 -6.07
CA SER A 182 -15.59 -8.66 -6.18
C SER A 182 -14.31 -8.65 -5.32
N ALA A 183 -13.53 -7.56 -5.37
CA ALA A 183 -12.36 -7.38 -4.52
C ALA A 183 -12.72 -7.34 -3.03
N LEU A 184 -13.84 -6.71 -2.67
CA LEU A 184 -14.34 -6.70 -1.29
C LEU A 184 -14.64 -8.12 -0.81
N SER A 185 -15.36 -8.93 -1.59
CA SER A 185 -15.58 -10.35 -1.28
C SER A 185 -14.26 -11.10 -1.11
N ALA A 186 -13.28 -10.88 -1.98
CA ALA A 186 -11.97 -11.52 -1.86
C ALA A 186 -11.26 -11.18 -0.54
N SER A 187 -11.26 -9.90 -0.14
CA SER A 187 -10.68 -9.44 1.14
C SER A 187 -11.40 -10.03 2.36
N LEU A 188 -12.73 -10.17 2.28
CA LEU A 188 -13.57 -10.75 3.32
C LEU A 188 -13.32 -12.27 3.48
N ILE A 189 -13.35 -13.03 2.39
CA ILE A 189 -13.15 -14.49 2.38
C ILE A 189 -11.76 -14.85 2.91
N VAL A 190 -10.74 -14.07 2.59
CA VAL A 190 -9.37 -14.27 3.08
C VAL A 190 -9.24 -13.98 4.59
N GLY A 191 -10.17 -13.21 5.16
CA GLY A 191 -10.22 -12.91 6.59
C GLY A 191 -9.18 -11.88 7.04
N ALA A 192 -8.75 -10.99 6.13
CA ALA A 192 -7.77 -9.93 6.39
C ALA A 192 -8.41 -8.75 7.15
N LYS A 193 -8.85 -9.01 8.39
CA LYS A 193 -9.63 -8.07 9.22
C LYS A 193 -8.99 -6.68 9.37
N GLY A 194 -7.66 -6.61 9.44
CA GLY A 194 -6.92 -5.34 9.51
C GLY A 194 -7.17 -4.43 8.30
N ALA A 195 -7.37 -5.02 7.12
CA ALA A 195 -7.68 -4.27 5.90
C ALA A 195 -9.05 -3.60 5.96
N TRP A 196 -10.02 -4.22 6.62
CA TRP A 196 -11.40 -3.73 6.68
C TRP A 196 -11.53 -2.42 7.48
N VAL A 197 -10.56 -2.14 8.35
CA VAL A 197 -10.44 -0.86 9.07
C VAL A 197 -10.24 0.32 8.11
N ALA A 198 -9.87 0.07 6.84
CA ALA A 198 -9.85 1.11 5.81
C ALA A 198 -11.24 1.52 5.33
N LEU A 199 -12.29 0.70 5.47
CA LEU A 199 -13.65 1.05 5.01
C LEU A 199 -14.20 2.33 5.68
N PRO A 200 -14.07 2.55 7.00
CA PRO A 200 -14.35 3.84 7.63
C PRO A 200 -13.73 5.04 6.92
N LEU A 201 -12.49 4.93 6.42
CA LEU A 201 -11.83 6.00 5.69
C LEU A 201 -12.50 6.28 4.34
N LEU A 202 -12.98 5.24 3.66
CA LEU A 202 -13.76 5.39 2.44
C LEU A 202 -15.09 6.11 2.72
N PHE A 203 -15.75 5.80 3.85
CA PHE A 203 -16.96 6.50 4.28
C PHE A 203 -16.69 7.98 4.57
N LEU A 204 -15.54 8.34 5.17
CA LEU A 204 -15.16 9.74 5.33
C LEU A 204 -15.03 10.47 3.98
N ILE A 205 -14.48 9.80 2.96
CA ILE A 205 -14.43 10.34 1.59
C ILE A 205 -15.85 10.50 1.04
N PHE A 206 -16.75 9.54 1.27
CA PHE A 206 -18.16 9.68 0.88
C PHE A 206 -18.84 10.86 1.55
N LEU A 207 -18.64 11.07 2.85
CA LEU A 207 -19.18 12.23 3.56
C LEU A 207 -18.69 13.54 2.95
N TYR A 208 -17.39 13.63 2.64
CA TYR A 208 -16.83 14.78 1.92
C TYR A 208 -17.50 14.98 0.55
N LEU A 209 -17.71 13.90 -0.22
CA LEU A 209 -18.36 13.97 -1.52
C LEU A 209 -19.85 14.33 -1.42
N LEU A 210 -20.56 13.90 -0.38
CA LEU A 210 -21.97 14.26 -0.16
C LEU A 210 -22.14 15.76 0.13
N ILE A 211 -21.14 16.38 0.75
CA ILE A 211 -21.12 17.83 1.02
C ILE A 211 -20.74 18.62 -0.24
N THR A 212 -19.77 18.14 -1.01
CA THR A 212 -19.17 18.89 -2.14
C THR A 212 -19.78 18.59 -3.51
N LYS A 213 -20.39 17.41 -3.68
CA LYS A 213 -20.95 16.88 -4.95
C LYS A 213 -22.31 16.22 -4.71
N LYS A 214 -23.33 17.03 -4.41
CA LYS A 214 -24.67 16.57 -4.02
C LYS A 214 -25.34 15.67 -5.06
N GLU A 215 -24.99 15.84 -6.33
CA GLU A 215 -25.46 15.02 -7.46
C GLU A 215 -25.07 13.53 -7.32
N LEU A 216 -24.00 13.22 -6.58
CA LEU A 216 -23.56 11.84 -6.35
C LEU A 216 -24.32 11.12 -5.24
N ARG A 217 -25.25 11.79 -4.53
CA ARG A 217 -25.90 11.25 -3.32
C ARG A 217 -26.57 9.89 -3.55
N LEU A 218 -27.36 9.75 -4.60
CA LEU A 218 -28.07 8.49 -4.89
C LEU A 218 -27.10 7.38 -5.29
N THR A 219 -26.06 7.71 -6.06
CA THR A 219 -25.02 6.74 -6.46
C THR A 219 -24.21 6.26 -5.26
N ILE A 220 -23.82 7.18 -4.36
CA ILE A 220 -23.13 6.83 -3.11
C ILE A 220 -24.02 5.93 -2.24
N MET A 221 -25.30 6.25 -2.10
CA MET A 221 -26.25 5.42 -1.34
C MET A 221 -26.37 4.01 -1.95
N ALA A 222 -26.48 3.91 -3.28
CA ALA A 222 -26.52 2.63 -3.98
C ALA A 222 -25.23 1.81 -3.77
N ILE A 223 -24.06 2.46 -3.80
CA ILE A 223 -22.76 1.82 -3.51
C ILE A 223 -22.71 1.33 -2.06
N CYS A 224 -23.15 2.13 -1.09
CA CYS A 224 -23.21 1.73 0.32
C CYS A 224 -24.11 0.50 0.51
N ILE A 225 -25.28 0.48 -0.13
CA ILE A 225 -26.17 -0.68 -0.13
C ILE A 225 -25.45 -1.90 -0.75
N GLY A 226 -24.79 -1.72 -1.89
CA GLY A 226 -24.00 -2.77 -2.53
C GLY A 226 -22.90 -3.34 -1.64
N ILE A 227 -22.18 -2.49 -0.91
CA ILE A 227 -21.16 -2.89 0.08
C ILE A 227 -21.80 -3.71 1.20
N VAL A 228 -22.90 -3.24 1.79
CA VAL A 228 -23.61 -3.93 2.88
C VAL A 228 -24.12 -5.30 2.42
N LEU A 229 -24.75 -5.36 1.24
CA LEU A 229 -25.21 -6.62 0.66
C LEU A 229 -24.04 -7.58 0.38
N THR A 230 -22.94 -7.08 -0.17
CA THR A 230 -21.73 -7.89 -0.44
C THR A 230 -21.15 -8.46 0.85
N ILE A 231 -21.09 -7.66 1.92
CA ILE A 231 -20.66 -8.10 3.25
C ILE A 231 -21.60 -9.20 3.77
N GLY A 232 -22.92 -8.97 3.74
CA GLY A 232 -23.91 -9.93 4.21
C GLY A 232 -23.87 -11.27 3.46
N ILE A 233 -23.82 -11.21 2.12
CA ILE A 233 -23.73 -12.40 1.27
C ILE A 233 -22.42 -13.15 1.53
N THR A 234 -21.29 -12.45 1.62
CA THR A 234 -19.99 -13.08 1.82
C THR A 234 -19.89 -13.73 3.19
N ILE A 235 -20.35 -13.06 4.26
CA ILE A 235 -20.39 -13.62 5.62
C ILE A 235 -21.26 -14.87 5.67
N ASN A 236 -22.43 -14.85 5.02
CA ASN A 236 -23.34 -15.99 5.00
C ASN A 236 -22.76 -17.19 4.23
N ALA A 237 -22.09 -16.94 3.10
CA ALA A 237 -21.46 -17.99 2.31
C ALA A 237 -20.16 -18.53 2.94
N PHE A 238 -19.45 -17.72 3.73
CA PHE A 238 -18.13 -18.03 4.30
C PHE A 238 -18.05 -17.71 5.81
N PRO A 239 -18.93 -18.29 6.66
CA PRO A 239 -19.04 -17.91 8.07
C PRO A 239 -17.75 -18.19 8.85
N GLY A 240 -17.09 -19.32 8.61
CA GLY A 240 -15.87 -19.72 9.33
C GLY A 240 -14.66 -18.84 9.04
N GLN A 241 -14.54 -18.30 7.82
CA GLN A 241 -13.46 -17.36 7.50
C GLN A 241 -13.70 -15.96 8.08
N THR A 242 -14.93 -15.66 8.50
CA THR A 242 -15.34 -14.32 8.93
C THR A 242 -15.63 -14.27 10.44
N ILE A 243 -16.73 -14.87 10.90
CA ILE A 243 -17.22 -14.77 12.28
C ILE A 243 -16.29 -15.50 13.25
N ASP A 244 -15.93 -16.75 12.96
CA ASP A 244 -15.11 -17.55 13.88
C ASP A 244 -13.72 -16.93 14.06
N ARG A 245 -13.11 -16.50 12.96
CA ARG A 245 -11.83 -15.79 12.97
C ARG A 245 -11.89 -14.42 13.64
N PHE A 246 -13.06 -13.78 13.72
CA PHE A 246 -13.26 -12.55 14.45
C PHE A 246 -13.35 -12.83 15.95
N ASN A 247 -14.16 -13.81 16.35
CA ASN A 247 -14.29 -14.23 17.74
C ASN A 247 -12.96 -14.71 18.33
N ILE A 248 -12.18 -15.51 17.60
CA ILE A 248 -10.84 -15.93 18.03
C ILE A 248 -9.93 -14.72 18.29
N ALA A 249 -10.00 -13.69 17.44
CA ALA A 249 -9.18 -12.49 17.61
C ALA A 249 -9.58 -11.70 18.85
N ILE A 250 -10.88 -11.59 19.14
CA ILE A 250 -11.39 -10.97 20.38
C ILE A 250 -10.90 -11.76 21.59
N THR A 251 -11.14 -13.08 21.63
CA THR A 251 -10.75 -13.94 22.74
C THR A 251 -9.25 -13.86 23.03
N ASN A 252 -8.41 -13.90 22.00
CA ASN A 252 -6.96 -13.77 22.18
C ASN A 252 -6.56 -12.39 22.74
N THR A 253 -7.26 -11.33 22.34
CA THR A 253 -7.00 -9.97 22.80
C THR A 253 -7.42 -9.78 24.26
N THR A 254 -8.59 -10.30 24.65
CA THR A 254 -9.07 -10.24 26.04
C THR A 254 -8.16 -11.06 26.95
N GLN A 255 -7.83 -12.30 26.55
CA GLN A 255 -6.91 -13.14 27.31
C GLN A 255 -5.52 -12.52 27.46
N PHE A 256 -5.01 -11.83 26.43
CA PHE A 256 -3.74 -11.11 26.54
C PHE A 256 -3.82 -9.99 27.58
N ALA A 257 -4.90 -9.21 27.58
CA ALA A 257 -5.11 -8.13 28.53
C ALA A 257 -5.23 -8.66 29.97
N ASP A 258 -6.00 -9.72 30.18
CA ASP A 258 -6.19 -10.36 31.48
C ASP A 258 -4.88 -10.93 32.02
N ASN A 259 -4.14 -11.67 31.19
CA ASN A 259 -2.84 -12.22 31.58
C ASN A 259 -1.79 -11.14 31.84
N GLU A 260 -1.88 -9.99 31.15
CA GLU A 260 -0.99 -8.86 31.43
C GLU A 260 -1.30 -8.22 32.78
N HIS A 261 -2.58 -8.03 33.12
CA HIS A 261 -3.00 -7.52 34.42
C HIS A 261 -2.54 -8.43 35.56
N ASP A 262 -2.69 -9.73 35.39
CA ASP A 262 -2.37 -10.74 36.41
C ASP A 262 -0.90 -11.17 36.43
N ASN A 263 -0.04 -10.55 35.61
CA ASN A 263 1.37 -10.93 35.42
C ASN A 263 1.59 -12.41 35.06
N LYS A 264 0.65 -13.01 34.32
CA LYS A 264 0.68 -14.41 33.86
C LYS A 264 1.45 -14.57 32.54
N LYS A 265 1.75 -15.82 32.19
CA LYS A 265 2.31 -16.20 30.89
C LYS A 265 1.32 -15.83 29.78
N GLN A 266 1.80 -15.20 28.71
CA GLN A 266 0.92 -14.76 27.62
C GLN A 266 0.42 -15.93 26.76
N PRO A 267 -0.79 -15.86 26.18
CA PRO A 267 -1.28 -16.91 25.29
C PRO A 267 -0.56 -16.85 23.94
N ALA A 268 -0.39 -18.01 23.31
CA ALA A 268 0.06 -18.08 21.92
C ALA A 268 -1.08 -17.66 20.98
N GLY A 269 -0.75 -16.94 19.91
CA GLY A 269 -1.73 -16.54 18.89
C GLY A 269 -1.35 -15.26 18.17
N THR A 270 -1.78 -15.14 16.92
CA THR A 270 -1.36 -14.06 16.00
C THR A 270 -1.62 -12.64 16.48
N ALA A 271 -2.60 -12.42 17.37
CA ALA A 271 -2.85 -11.11 17.98
C ALA A 271 -1.91 -10.87 19.18
N SER A 272 -1.82 -11.85 20.07
CA SER A 272 -0.96 -11.83 21.26
C SER A 272 0.53 -11.67 20.90
N GLU A 273 1.01 -12.40 19.89
CA GLU A 273 2.37 -12.29 19.38
C GLU A 273 2.68 -10.87 18.90
N ARG A 274 1.75 -10.23 18.16
CA ARG A 274 1.92 -8.83 17.72
C ARG A 274 2.04 -7.87 18.90
N PHE A 275 1.22 -8.02 19.94
CA PHE A 275 1.34 -7.17 21.12
C PHE A 275 2.69 -7.33 21.82
N ILE A 276 3.24 -8.54 21.87
CA ILE A 276 4.60 -8.76 22.39
C ILE A 276 5.62 -8.07 21.49
N PHE A 277 5.50 -8.19 20.17
CA PHE A 277 6.40 -7.51 19.23
C PHE A 277 6.36 -5.99 19.38
N TRP A 278 5.17 -5.41 19.61
CA TRP A 278 5.02 -3.97 19.83
C TRP A 278 5.66 -3.53 21.14
N LYS A 279 5.53 -4.33 22.20
CA LYS A 279 6.23 -4.08 23.47
C LYS A 279 7.75 -4.15 23.31
N ALA A 280 8.26 -5.13 22.58
CA ALA A 280 9.68 -5.23 22.26
C ALA A 280 10.15 -4.00 21.46
N ALA A 281 9.41 -3.61 20.42
CA ALA A 281 9.71 -2.43 19.61
C ALA A 281 9.78 -1.14 20.44
N ILE A 282 8.79 -0.92 21.32
CA ILE A 282 8.76 0.25 22.22
C ILE A 282 9.91 0.19 23.22
N ASN A 283 10.25 -0.99 23.75
CA ASN A 283 11.39 -1.17 24.65
C ASN A 283 12.72 -0.81 23.96
N THR A 284 12.92 -1.29 22.74
CA THR A 284 14.09 -0.96 21.91
C THR A 284 14.15 0.52 21.57
N ALA A 285 13.03 1.13 21.18
CA ALA A 285 12.97 2.56 20.91
C ALA A 285 13.38 3.40 22.13
N ARG A 286 13.02 2.98 23.35
CA ARG A 286 13.45 3.66 24.59
C ARG A 286 14.95 3.54 24.84
N LYS A 287 15.56 2.41 24.46
CA LYS A 287 17.01 2.19 24.55
C LYS A 287 17.79 2.96 23.49
N HIS A 288 17.21 3.11 22.30
CA HIS A 288 17.85 3.76 21.14
C HIS A 288 16.97 4.89 20.55
N PRO A 289 16.75 5.99 21.28
CA PRO A 289 15.71 6.96 20.97
C PRO A 289 15.93 7.75 19.67
N PHE A 290 17.17 8.05 19.30
CA PHE A 290 17.46 8.97 18.19
C PHE A 290 17.61 8.26 16.84
N PHE A 291 18.52 7.28 16.78
CA PHE A 291 18.89 6.58 15.55
C PHE A 291 18.49 5.10 15.52
N GLY A 292 17.79 4.62 16.56
CA GLY A 292 17.31 3.26 16.64
C GLY A 292 18.41 2.22 16.84
N SER A 293 18.00 0.96 16.89
CA SER A 293 18.90 -0.18 17.08
C SER A 293 19.67 -0.53 15.81
N GLY A 294 19.10 -0.33 14.63
CA GLY A 294 19.74 -0.65 13.35
C GLY A 294 18.84 -1.45 12.42
N SER A 295 19.08 -1.35 11.12
CA SER A 295 18.12 -1.82 10.09
C SER A 295 17.96 -3.36 9.99
N GLY A 296 18.88 -4.12 10.59
CA GLY A 296 18.87 -5.58 10.69
C GLY A 296 18.40 -6.15 12.03
N ASP A 297 18.23 -5.32 13.07
CA ASP A 297 18.41 -5.79 14.46
C ASP A 297 17.13 -6.20 15.18
N PHE A 298 15.94 -5.99 14.59
CA PHE A 298 14.68 -6.26 15.28
C PHE A 298 14.59 -7.67 15.88
N GLY A 299 15.09 -8.69 15.17
CA GLY A 299 15.10 -10.07 15.67
C GLY A 299 16.01 -10.27 16.88
N LEU A 300 17.17 -9.62 16.91
CA LEU A 300 18.09 -9.64 18.05
C LEU A 300 17.47 -8.93 19.25
N GLU A 301 16.87 -7.77 19.01
CA GLU A 301 16.18 -6.98 20.02
C GLU A 301 14.98 -7.70 20.63
N LEU A 302 14.19 -8.40 19.80
CA LEU A 302 13.10 -9.24 20.27
C LEU A 302 13.61 -10.39 21.15
N LYS A 303 14.73 -11.03 20.76
CA LYS A 303 15.36 -12.08 21.57
C LYS A 303 15.83 -11.54 22.92
N ARG A 304 16.54 -10.40 22.91
CA ARG A 304 16.97 -9.70 24.14
C ARG A 304 15.79 -9.37 25.05
N PHE A 305 14.67 -8.90 24.48
CA PHE A 305 13.44 -8.60 25.20
C PHE A 305 12.83 -9.85 25.85
N ILE A 306 12.67 -10.95 25.12
CA ILE A 306 12.08 -12.19 25.65
C ILE A 306 12.98 -12.82 26.74
N THR A 307 14.30 -12.75 26.59
CA THR A 307 15.24 -13.20 27.63
C THR A 307 15.09 -12.37 28.92
N ALA A 308 14.93 -11.05 28.81
CA ALA A 308 14.71 -10.18 29.96
C ALA A 308 13.31 -10.33 30.59
N TYR A 309 12.32 -10.76 29.80
CA TYR A 309 10.93 -10.91 30.23
C TYR A 309 10.37 -12.29 29.85
N PRO A 310 10.75 -13.37 30.58
CA PRO A 310 10.41 -14.75 30.21
C PRO A 310 8.92 -15.06 30.08
N ARG A 311 8.02 -14.27 30.69
CA ARG A 311 6.56 -14.39 30.55
C ARG A 311 6.06 -14.23 29.10
N TYR A 312 6.86 -13.60 28.26
CA TYR A 312 6.59 -13.42 26.83
C TYR A 312 7.21 -14.50 25.94
N ASN A 313 7.87 -15.50 26.52
CA ASN A 313 8.49 -16.62 25.79
C ASN A 313 7.43 -17.64 25.34
N VAL A 314 6.58 -17.21 24.41
CA VAL A 314 5.51 -18.00 23.76
C VAL A 314 5.53 -17.86 22.25
N ILE A 315 6.53 -17.15 21.75
CA ILE A 315 6.78 -16.90 20.34
C ILE A 315 7.83 -17.90 19.88
N GLY A 316 7.64 -18.51 18.72
CA GLY A 316 8.66 -19.37 18.11
C GLY A 316 9.94 -18.61 17.70
N ASP A 317 11.02 -19.34 17.45
CA ASP A 317 12.24 -18.75 16.92
C ASP A 317 12.05 -18.20 15.49
N GLY A 318 12.72 -17.09 15.17
CA GLY A 318 12.85 -16.61 13.78
C GLY A 318 11.99 -15.42 13.37
N TYR A 319 11.18 -14.83 14.26
CA TYR A 319 10.50 -13.57 13.97
C TYR A 319 11.47 -12.39 13.88
N LYS A 320 11.35 -11.58 12.82
CA LYS A 320 12.26 -10.45 12.52
C LYS A 320 11.51 -9.17 12.11
N SER A 321 10.26 -9.01 12.59
CA SER A 321 9.41 -7.86 12.29
C SER A 321 8.43 -7.59 13.43
N ALA A 322 8.12 -6.31 13.65
CA ALA A 322 7.13 -5.90 14.63
C ALA A 322 5.69 -6.09 14.17
N HIS A 323 5.48 -6.37 12.87
CA HIS A 323 4.16 -6.36 12.23
C HIS A 323 3.39 -5.06 12.52
N ASN A 324 4.13 -3.95 12.56
CA ASN A 324 3.62 -2.59 12.66
C ASN A 324 4.73 -1.66 12.17
N ILE A 325 4.46 -0.96 11.07
CA ILE A 325 5.46 -0.11 10.41
C ILE A 325 5.97 0.98 11.35
N PHE A 326 5.09 1.57 12.15
CA PHE A 326 5.39 2.71 13.01
C PHE A 326 6.31 2.30 14.16
N PHE A 327 5.97 1.22 14.85
CA PHE A 327 6.79 0.70 15.95
C PHE A 327 8.10 0.11 15.45
N GLU A 328 8.10 -0.64 14.34
CA GLU A 328 9.34 -1.16 13.77
C GLU A 328 10.27 -0.02 13.34
N TRP A 329 9.75 1.04 12.69
CA TRP A 329 10.58 2.17 12.30
C TRP A 329 11.17 2.91 13.49
N LEU A 330 10.34 3.14 14.51
CA LEU A 330 10.79 3.80 15.73
C LEU A 330 11.87 2.98 16.45
N ALA A 331 11.74 1.65 16.47
CA ALA A 331 12.72 0.75 17.08
C ALA A 331 14.04 0.68 16.31
N LEU A 332 13.98 0.62 14.97
CA LEU A 332 15.16 0.42 14.12
C LEU A 332 15.87 1.70 13.73
N PHE A 333 15.16 2.83 13.67
CA PHE A 333 15.71 4.11 13.20
C PHE A 333 15.46 5.29 14.16
N GLY A 334 14.86 5.04 15.32
CA GLY A 334 14.58 6.06 16.33
C GLY A 334 13.57 7.11 15.85
N ILE A 335 13.46 8.20 16.60
CA ILE A 335 12.55 9.30 16.29
C ILE A 335 12.88 9.95 14.94
N ILE A 336 14.16 10.01 14.57
CA ILE A 336 14.59 10.62 13.31
C ILE A 336 14.04 9.80 12.14
N GLY A 337 14.25 8.48 12.12
CA GLY A 337 13.73 7.66 11.04
C GLY A 337 12.21 7.56 11.04
N PHE A 338 11.56 7.56 12.22
CA PHE A 338 10.11 7.66 12.32
C PHE A 338 9.57 8.93 11.68
N LEU A 339 10.17 10.09 11.95
CA LEU A 339 9.77 11.35 11.32
C LEU A 339 9.99 11.34 9.81
N VAL A 340 11.10 10.78 9.33
CA VAL A 340 11.33 10.63 7.88
C VAL A 340 10.27 9.73 7.24
N LEU A 341 9.89 8.62 7.88
CA LEU A 341 8.78 7.78 7.41
C LEU A 341 7.48 8.59 7.34
N MET A 342 7.09 9.23 8.44
CA MET A 342 5.84 9.99 8.52
C MET A 342 5.79 11.09 7.47
N VAL A 343 6.83 11.91 7.39
CA VAL A 343 6.89 13.03 6.44
C VAL A 343 6.95 12.54 5.02
N SER A 344 7.87 11.63 4.70
CA SER A 344 8.19 11.27 3.32
C SER A 344 7.21 10.29 2.70
N VAL A 345 6.74 9.31 3.46
CA VAL A 345 5.86 8.25 2.96
C VAL A 345 4.39 8.59 3.16
N PHE A 346 4.02 9.43 4.13
CA PHE A 346 2.61 9.73 4.37
C PHE A 346 2.28 11.20 4.11
N LEU A 347 2.89 12.14 4.83
CA LEU A 347 2.43 13.53 4.86
C LEU A 347 2.73 14.31 3.58
N LEU A 348 3.91 14.13 2.96
CA LEU A 348 4.26 14.82 1.70
C LEU A 348 3.35 14.39 0.53
N PRO A 349 3.16 13.08 0.26
CA PRO A 349 2.18 12.63 -0.74
C PRO A 349 0.76 13.07 -0.41
N LEU A 350 0.35 13.00 0.87
CA LEU A 350 -0.98 13.42 1.29
C LEU A 350 -1.21 14.92 1.03
N LYS A 351 -0.22 15.76 1.39
CA LYS A 351 -0.23 17.19 1.11
C LYS A 351 -0.32 17.47 -0.39
N PHE A 352 0.44 16.73 -1.21
CA PHE A 352 0.37 16.84 -2.66
C PHE A 352 -1.06 16.57 -3.17
N PHE A 353 -1.69 15.48 -2.73
CA PHE A 353 -3.05 15.14 -3.18
C PHE A 353 -4.13 16.09 -2.66
N PHE A 354 -4.02 16.61 -1.45
CA PHE A 354 -4.89 17.68 -0.97
C PHE A 354 -4.75 18.96 -1.81
N GLN A 355 -3.53 19.32 -2.17
CA GLN A 355 -3.27 20.47 -3.05
C GLN A 355 -3.83 20.23 -4.46
N THR A 356 -3.78 19.00 -4.98
CA THR A 356 -4.44 18.64 -6.24
C THR A 356 -5.95 18.89 -6.16
N ILE A 357 -6.63 18.42 -5.11
CA ILE A 357 -8.08 18.61 -4.94
C ILE A 357 -8.44 20.09 -4.89
N LYS A 358 -7.65 20.89 -4.15
CA LYS A 358 -7.91 22.32 -3.97
C LYS A 358 -7.64 23.14 -5.22
N ASN A 359 -6.51 22.89 -5.89
CA ASN A 359 -6.01 23.77 -6.94
C ASN A 359 -6.40 23.32 -8.35
N ASN A 360 -6.74 22.03 -8.53
CA ASN A 360 -7.08 21.45 -9.83
C ASN A 360 -8.38 20.61 -9.74
N PRO A 361 -9.57 21.24 -9.70
CA PRO A 361 -10.84 20.53 -9.53
C PRO A 361 -11.09 19.42 -10.57
N GLU A 362 -10.65 19.59 -11.82
CA GLU A 362 -10.75 18.54 -12.87
C GLU A 362 -9.94 17.27 -12.54
N LYS A 363 -8.91 17.41 -11.71
CA LYS A 363 -8.03 16.34 -11.25
C LYS A 363 -8.35 15.90 -9.82
N SER A 364 -9.46 16.36 -9.23
CA SER A 364 -9.84 16.01 -7.85
C SER A 364 -10.00 14.50 -7.66
N TRP A 365 -10.38 13.76 -8.71
CA TRP A 365 -10.48 12.30 -8.68
C TRP A 365 -9.12 11.65 -8.36
N ALA A 366 -8.03 12.12 -8.97
CA ALA A 366 -6.69 11.58 -8.75
C ALA A 366 -6.20 11.90 -7.34
N GLY A 367 -6.52 13.10 -6.85
CA GLY A 367 -6.28 13.50 -5.46
C GLY A 367 -7.01 12.62 -4.45
N LEU A 368 -8.31 12.39 -4.62
CA LEU A 368 -9.09 11.58 -3.68
C LEU A 368 -8.70 10.09 -3.71
N VAL A 369 -8.43 9.53 -4.90
CA VAL A 369 -7.87 8.17 -5.01
C VAL A 369 -6.48 8.10 -4.39
N GLY A 370 -5.64 9.13 -4.55
CA GLY A 370 -4.34 9.23 -3.92
C GLY A 370 -4.43 9.22 -2.39
N ILE A 371 -5.32 10.04 -1.82
CA ILE A 371 -5.61 10.05 -0.38
C ILE A 371 -6.05 8.67 0.11
N TRP A 372 -6.94 7.99 -0.64
CA TRP A 372 -7.36 6.62 -0.31
C TRP A 372 -6.16 5.66 -0.20
N ILE A 373 -5.23 5.69 -1.17
CA ILE A 373 -4.02 4.85 -1.14
C ILE A 373 -3.16 5.14 0.09
N ILE A 374 -2.92 6.43 0.39
CA ILE A 374 -2.09 6.82 1.54
C ILE A 374 -2.72 6.38 2.86
N LEU A 375 -4.00 6.72 3.08
CA LEU A 375 -4.67 6.43 4.35
C LEU A 375 -4.86 4.92 4.56
N SER A 376 -5.19 4.17 3.50
CA SER A 376 -5.27 2.71 3.58
C SER A 376 -3.91 2.09 3.94
N SER A 377 -2.82 2.58 3.34
CA SER A 377 -1.47 2.11 3.64
C SER A 377 -1.04 2.43 5.08
N MET A 378 -1.51 3.54 5.65
CA MET A 378 -1.32 3.83 7.08
C MET A 378 -2.06 2.81 7.96
N VAL A 379 -3.31 2.48 7.62
CA VAL A 379 -4.11 1.48 8.35
C VAL A 379 -3.48 0.10 8.27
N PHE A 380 -3.08 -0.36 7.07
CA PHE A 380 -2.40 -1.65 6.92
C PHE A 380 -1.07 -1.67 7.69
N GLY A 381 -0.39 -0.52 7.76
CA GLY A 381 0.81 -0.30 8.56
C GLY A 381 0.65 -0.57 10.06
N LEU A 382 -0.57 -0.55 10.60
CA LEU A 382 -0.83 -0.89 12.00
C LEU A 382 -0.67 -2.39 12.29
N THR A 383 -0.85 -3.25 11.28
CA THR A 383 -0.85 -4.71 11.43
C THR A 383 0.19 -5.43 10.58
N GLU A 384 0.86 -4.72 9.67
CA GLU A 384 1.93 -5.22 8.82
C GLU A 384 3.07 -4.21 8.69
N THR A 385 4.31 -4.71 8.67
CA THR A 385 5.47 -3.91 8.27
C THR A 385 5.63 -4.00 6.75
N TRP A 386 4.67 -3.45 6.01
CA TRP A 386 4.59 -3.61 4.56
C TRP A 386 5.80 -3.01 3.82
N ILE A 387 6.42 -1.96 4.35
CA ILE A 387 7.56 -1.26 3.73
C ILE A 387 8.85 -2.11 3.67
N VAL A 388 9.00 -3.11 4.56
CA VAL A 388 10.14 -4.07 4.52
C VAL A 388 9.83 -5.29 3.65
N ARG A 389 8.78 -5.23 2.83
CA ARG A 389 8.38 -6.27 1.89
C ARG A 389 8.33 -5.69 0.48
N SER A 390 8.86 -6.45 -0.49
CA SER A 390 9.03 -5.97 -1.87
C SER A 390 7.69 -5.60 -2.52
N ALA A 391 6.70 -6.50 -2.43
CA ALA A 391 5.45 -6.33 -3.15
C ALA A 391 4.58 -5.19 -2.59
N PRO A 392 4.27 -5.11 -1.27
CA PRO A 392 3.49 -3.99 -0.76
C PRO A 392 4.16 -2.63 -0.97
N ASN A 393 5.49 -2.57 -0.83
CA ASN A 393 6.22 -1.33 -1.08
C ASN A 393 6.11 -0.90 -2.56
N GLY A 394 6.31 -1.83 -3.49
CA GLY A 394 6.16 -1.55 -4.92
C GLY A 394 4.72 -1.17 -5.31
N VAL A 395 3.71 -1.78 -4.68
CA VAL A 395 2.29 -1.40 -4.87
C VAL A 395 2.05 0.03 -4.42
N TYR A 396 2.44 0.38 -3.19
CA TYR A 396 2.35 1.75 -2.68
C TYR A 396 3.00 2.74 -3.66
N MET A 397 4.25 2.48 -4.06
CA MET A 397 5.01 3.38 -4.95
C MET A 397 4.36 3.48 -6.34
N PHE A 398 3.93 2.37 -6.93
CA PHE A 398 3.29 2.38 -8.25
C PHE A 398 2.01 3.23 -8.25
N PHE A 399 1.12 3.02 -7.29
CA PHE A 399 -0.15 3.76 -7.21
C PHE A 399 0.08 5.24 -6.92
N VAL A 400 0.93 5.58 -5.94
CA VAL A 400 1.21 6.98 -5.60
C VAL A 400 1.82 7.73 -6.78
N LEU A 401 2.85 7.17 -7.42
CA LEU A 401 3.49 7.83 -8.56
C LEU A 401 2.55 7.95 -9.77
N SER A 402 1.71 6.94 -10.03
CA SER A 402 0.72 6.98 -11.11
C SER A 402 -0.31 8.08 -10.87
N LEU A 403 -0.84 8.17 -9.66
CA LEU A 403 -1.86 9.17 -9.28
C LEU A 403 -1.27 10.58 -9.21
N MET A 404 -0.02 10.72 -8.77
CA MET A 404 0.72 11.97 -8.89
C MET A 404 0.83 12.40 -10.34
N ALA A 405 1.18 11.49 -11.26
CA ALA A 405 1.29 11.80 -12.68
C ALA A 405 -0.06 12.21 -13.28
N PHE A 406 -1.16 11.55 -12.91
CA PHE A 406 -2.51 11.91 -13.36
C PHE A 406 -3.02 13.25 -12.81
N SER A 407 -2.45 13.70 -11.68
CA SER A 407 -2.79 14.96 -11.02
C SER A 407 -2.23 16.20 -11.71
N VAL A 408 -1.30 16.04 -12.66
CA VAL A 408 -0.64 17.15 -13.35
C VAL A 408 -1.50 17.60 -14.54
N SER A 409 -1.66 18.92 -14.72
CA SER A 409 -2.26 19.49 -15.92
C SER A 409 -1.25 19.43 -17.08
N ASN A 410 -1.72 19.10 -18.27
CA ASN A 410 -0.86 19.10 -19.46
C ASN A 410 -0.48 20.53 -19.82
N THR A 411 0.67 21.03 -19.34
CA THR A 411 1.37 22.12 -20.03
C THR A 411 2.24 21.53 -21.13
N ARG A 412 1.63 20.83 -22.09
CA ARG A 412 2.20 20.85 -23.44
C ARG A 412 1.61 22.08 -24.09
N SER A 413 2.37 23.18 -24.02
CA SER A 413 2.21 24.25 -24.98
C SER A 413 2.10 23.61 -26.35
N THR A 414 0.95 23.80 -26.98
CA THR A 414 0.87 23.91 -28.44
C THR A 414 2.09 24.70 -28.91
N ASN A 415 3.03 24.01 -29.53
CA ASN A 415 4.00 24.52 -30.50
C ASN A 415 4.63 23.33 -31.20
#